data_AF-A0A1Y0T124-F1
#
_entry.id   AF-A0A1Y0T124-F1
#
_cell.length_a   1.000
_cell.length_b   1.000
_cell.length_c   1.000
_cell.angle_alpha   90.00
_cell.angle_beta   90.00
_cell.angle_gamma   90.00
#
_symmetry.space_group_name_H-M   'P 1'
#
loop_
_entity.id
_entity.type
_entity.pdbx_description
1 polymer ?
#
loop_
_entity_poly.entity_id
_entity_poly.type
_entity_poly.pdbx_seq_one_letter_code
_entity_poly.pdbx_strand_id
1 'polypeptide(L)'
;AGQIDGYIAGLILLAAAPCTAMVFVWSNLCRGDANFTLSQVALNDAIMVVAYAPVVALLLGMSAITVPWDTLLLSVGLYIVAPVGVATLLRRWMLSRSGEAGLQLALTRFGPVSLSALLLTLVLLFGFQGQQIVEQPLV
;
A
#
# COMPACT_ATOMS: atom_id res chain seq x y z
N ALA A 1 -28.91 6.13 -2.90
CA ALA A 1 -28.33 6.79 -1.72
C ALA A 1 -27.04 6.08 -1.28
N GLY A 2 -27.07 4.83 -0.80
CA GLY A 2 -25.87 4.15 -0.27
C GLY A 2 -24.69 3.88 -1.23
N GLN A 3 -24.89 3.91 -2.55
CA GLN A 3 -23.77 3.81 -3.51
C GLN A 3 -22.91 5.08 -3.55
N ILE A 4 -23.49 6.27 -3.35
CA ILE A 4 -22.76 7.54 -3.39
C ILE A 4 -21.87 7.66 -2.15
N ASP A 5 -22.39 7.30 -0.98
CA ASP A 5 -21.64 7.32 0.28
C ASP A 5 -20.47 6.32 0.26
N GLY A 6 -20.69 5.12 -0.30
CA GLY A 6 -19.63 4.14 -0.53
C GLY A 6 -18.56 4.61 -1.52
N TYR A 7 -18.97 5.33 -2.58
CA TYR A 7 -18.05 5.89 -3.57
C TYR A 7 -17.19 7.03 -2.98
N ILE A 8 -17.79 7.92 -2.19
CA ILE A 8 -17.08 9.00 -1.48
C ILE A 8 -16.10 8.41 -0.45
N ALA A 9 -16.52 7.40 0.31
CA ALA A 9 -15.62 6.70 1.24
C ALA A 9 -14.44 6.05 0.50
N GLY A 10 -14.68 5.41 -0.64
CA GLY A 10 -13.64 4.86 -1.50
C GLY A 10 -12.65 5.92 -2.01
N LEU A 11 -13.16 7.09 -2.44
CA LEU A 11 -12.33 8.21 -2.86
C LEU A 11 -11.47 8.80 -1.73
N ILE A 12 -12.02 8.92 -0.51
CA ILE A 12 -11.28 9.40 0.66
C ILE A 12 -10.14 8.42 1.00
N LEU A 13 -10.43 7.12 1.00
CA LEU A 13 -9.43 6.08 1.26
C LEU A 13 -8.34 6.07 0.19
N LEU A 14 -8.71 6.21 -1.10
CA LEU A 14 -7.76 6.28 -2.19
C LEU A 14 -6.86 7.53 -2.12
N ALA A 15 -7.44 8.69 -1.78
CA ALA A 15 -6.69 9.94 -1.64
C ALA A 15 -5.74 9.93 -0.42
N ALA A 16 -6.11 9.22 0.64
CA ALA A 16 -5.28 9.07 1.83
C ALA A 16 -4.20 7.99 1.69
N ALA A 17 -4.31 7.09 0.71
CA ALA A 17 -3.36 6.01 0.50
C ALA A 17 -2.07 6.52 -0.18
N PRO A 18 -0.90 6.43 0.47
CA PRO A 18 0.34 6.82 -0.17
C PRO A 18 0.84 5.78 -1.17
N CYS A 19 1.49 6.28 -2.20
CA CYS A 19 2.12 5.47 -3.24
C CYS A 19 3.59 5.19 -2.85
N THR A 20 3.91 3.95 -2.45
CA THR A 20 5.29 3.60 -2.02
C THR A 20 6.03 2.76 -3.05
N ALA A 21 5.41 1.73 -3.62
CA ALA A 21 6.07 0.83 -4.58
C ALA A 21 6.35 1.48 -5.95
N MET A 22 5.43 2.30 -6.46
CA MET A 22 5.57 2.87 -7.80
C MET A 22 6.64 3.96 -7.87
N VAL A 23 6.84 4.74 -6.79
CA VAL A 23 7.92 5.75 -6.70
C VAL A 23 9.30 5.10 -6.84
N PHE A 24 9.51 3.91 -6.28
CA PHE A 24 10.77 3.16 -6.46
C PHE A 24 11.02 2.77 -7.91
N VAL A 25 9.99 2.33 -8.63
CA VAL A 25 10.11 1.96 -10.05
C VAL A 25 10.45 3.20 -10.90
N TRP A 26 9.77 4.33 -10.68
CA TRP A 26 10.06 5.59 -11.37
C TRP A 26 11.46 6.12 -11.05
N SER A 27 11.86 6.08 -9.78
CA SER A 27 13.22 6.44 -9.38
C SER A 27 14.26 5.59 -10.10
N ASN A 28 14.03 4.28 -10.21
CA ASN A 28 14.95 3.39 -10.92
C ASN A 28 15.00 3.67 -12.44
N LEU A 29 13.83 3.92 -13.07
CA LEU A 29 13.74 4.29 -14.49
C LEU A 29 14.46 5.60 -14.81
N CYS A 30 14.35 6.59 -13.92
CA CYS A 30 14.98 7.90 -14.08
C CYS A 30 16.43 7.97 -13.60
N ARG A 31 17.05 6.84 -13.20
CA ARG A 31 18.39 6.79 -12.58
C ARG A 31 18.52 7.70 -11.34
N GLY A 32 17.44 7.81 -10.57
CA GLY A 32 17.41 8.55 -9.32
C GLY A 32 18.17 7.85 -8.19
N ASP A 33 18.48 8.60 -7.14
CA ASP A 33 19.17 8.08 -5.96
C ASP A 33 18.23 7.17 -5.14
N ALA A 34 18.54 5.88 -5.11
CA ALA A 34 17.74 4.88 -4.39
C ALA A 34 17.70 5.11 -2.87
N ASN A 35 18.76 5.65 -2.26
CA ASN A 35 18.81 5.91 -0.83
C ASN A 35 17.90 7.09 -0.46
N PHE A 36 17.91 8.13 -1.30
CA PHE A 36 17.02 9.27 -1.11
C PHE A 36 15.55 8.87 -1.28
N THR A 37 15.23 8.11 -2.32
CA THR A 37 13.88 7.55 -2.54
C THR A 37 13.44 6.66 -1.38
N LEU A 38 14.33 5.80 -0.88
CA LEU A 38 14.05 4.92 0.27
C LEU A 38 13.79 5.73 1.54
N SER A 39 14.55 6.80 1.78
CA SER A 39 14.32 7.67 2.94
C SER A 39 12.97 8.41 2.86
N GLN A 40 12.56 8.88 1.68
CA GLN A 40 11.26 9.51 1.49
C GLN A 40 10.10 8.53 1.67
N VAL A 41 10.22 7.33 1.11
CA VAL A 41 9.20 6.28 1.26
C VAL A 41 9.09 5.85 2.72
N ALA A 42 10.21 5.68 3.42
CA ALA A 42 10.21 5.33 4.84
C ALA A 42 9.55 6.42 5.71
N LEU A 43 9.81 7.69 5.43
CA LEU A 43 9.13 8.81 6.11
C LEU A 43 7.62 8.80 5.81
N ASN A 44 7.24 8.57 4.56
CA ASN A 44 5.84 8.51 4.14
C ASN A 44 5.09 7.37 4.85
N ASP A 45 5.63 6.14 4.83
CA ASP A 45 5.04 5.00 5.53
C ASP A 45 4.95 5.24 7.04
N ALA A 46 5.95 5.86 7.65
CA ALA A 46 5.91 6.20 9.08
C ALA A 46 4.77 7.19 9.39
N ILE A 47 4.59 8.22 8.55
CA ILE A 47 3.46 9.15 8.67
C ILE A 47 2.15 8.39 8.48
N MET A 48 2.07 7.49 7.51
CA MET A 48 0.85 6.70 7.24
C MET A 48 0.46 5.84 8.44
N VAL A 49 1.38 5.08 9.03
CA VAL A 49 1.10 4.23 10.20
C VAL A 49 0.54 5.04 11.38
N VAL A 50 1.01 6.27 11.58
CA VAL A 50 0.60 7.10 12.72
C VAL A 50 -0.62 7.98 12.41
N ALA A 51 -0.67 8.59 11.22
CA ALA A 51 -1.63 9.63 10.87
C ALA A 51 -2.81 9.13 10.02
N TYR A 52 -2.68 8.01 9.30
CA TYR A 52 -3.75 7.51 8.43
C TYR A 52 -5.03 7.16 9.21
N ALA A 53 -4.92 6.32 10.24
CA ALA A 53 -6.08 5.93 11.03
C ALA A 53 -6.76 7.13 11.72
N PRO A 54 -6.04 8.08 12.35
CA PRO A 54 -6.64 9.31 12.89
C PRO A 54 -7.30 10.19 11.83
N VAL A 55 -6.66 10.42 10.69
CA VAL A 55 -7.18 11.29 9.62
C VAL A 55 -8.44 10.69 9.00
N VAL A 56 -8.43 9.39 8.70
CA VAL A 56 -9.60 8.68 8.15
C VAL A 56 -10.76 8.68 9.17
N ALA A 57 -10.48 8.45 10.45
CA ALA A 57 -11.49 8.53 11.50
C ALA A 57 -12.12 9.92 11.61
N LEU A 58 -11.31 10.99 11.52
CA LEU A 58 -11.78 12.38 11.56
C LEU A 58 -12.63 12.72 10.32
N LEU A 59 -12.16 12.36 9.12
CA LEU A 59 -12.85 12.64 7.87
C LEU A 59 -14.20 11.91 7.78
N LEU A 60 -14.24 10.61 8.13
CA LEU A 60 -15.49 9.83 8.11
C LEU A 60 -16.46 10.26 9.22
N GLY A 61 -15.93 10.68 10.38
CA GLY A 61 -16.72 11.24 11.48
C GLY A 61 -17.43 12.54 11.09
N MET A 62 -16.83 13.38 10.24
CA MET A 62 -17.47 14.60 9.73
C MET A 62 -18.55 14.33 8.67
N SER A 63 -18.54 13.16 8.02
CA SER A 63 -19.51 12.80 6.97
C SER A 63 -20.78 12.13 7.50
N ALA A 64 -20.98 12.03 8.83
CA ALA A 64 -22.15 11.42 9.49
C ALA A 64 -22.45 9.96 9.07
N ILE A 65 -21.46 9.26 8.50
CA ILE A 65 -21.54 7.84 8.16
C ILE A 65 -21.06 7.04 9.37
N THR A 66 -21.83 6.06 9.81
CA THR A 66 -21.46 5.17 10.92
C THR A 66 -20.20 4.38 10.55
N VAL A 67 -19.07 4.77 11.13
CA VAL A 67 -17.78 4.15 10.86
C VAL A 67 -17.72 2.76 11.51
N PRO A 68 -17.61 1.67 10.74
CA PRO A 68 -17.45 0.34 11.31
C PRO A 68 -16.01 0.17 11.81
N TRP A 69 -15.77 0.63 13.04
CA TRP A 69 -14.45 0.64 13.69
C TRP A 69 -13.82 -0.75 13.77
N ASP A 70 -14.62 -1.79 13.98
CA ASP A 70 -14.14 -3.17 14.01
C ASP A 70 -13.50 -3.57 12.67
N THR A 71 -14.14 -3.21 11.55
CA THR A 71 -13.64 -3.53 10.21
C THR A 71 -12.41 -2.72 9.85
N LEU A 72 -12.37 -1.43 10.24
CA LEU A 72 -11.20 -0.58 10.04
C LEU A 72 -9.99 -1.06 10.84
N LEU A 73 -10.17 -1.36 12.12
CA LEU A 73 -9.09 -1.87 12.98
C LEU A 73 -8.60 -3.23 12.50
N LEU A 74 -9.51 -4.12 12.09
CA LEU A 74 -9.16 -5.41 11.51
C LEU A 74 -8.37 -5.22 10.21
N SER A 75 -8.82 -4.33 9.33
CA SER A 75 -8.13 -4.04 8.05
C SER A 75 -6.74 -3.43 8.28
N VAL A 76 -6.59 -2.47 9.19
CA VAL A 76 -5.28 -1.90 9.55
C VAL A 76 -4.37 -2.97 10.16
N GLY A 77 -4.89 -3.78 11.08
CA GLY A 77 -4.14 -4.88 11.68
C GLY A 77 -3.65 -5.89 10.65
N LEU A 78 -4.54 -6.33 9.76
CA LEU A 78 -4.28 -7.37 8.79
C LEU A 78 -3.42 -6.89 7.61
N TYR A 79 -3.70 -5.71 7.06
CA TYR A 79 -3.06 -5.21 5.84
C TYR A 79 -1.84 -4.32 6.10
N ILE A 80 -1.69 -3.73 7.29
CA ILE A 80 -0.56 -2.86 7.62
C ILE A 80 0.31 -3.51 8.69
N VAL A 81 -0.24 -3.78 9.87
CA VAL A 81 0.55 -4.20 11.03
C VAL A 81 1.17 -5.59 10.82
N ALA A 82 0.39 -6.56 10.36
CA ALA A 82 0.87 -7.93 10.17
C ALA A 82 2.00 -8.03 9.11
N PRO A 83 1.89 -7.44 7.90
CA PRO A 83 2.98 -7.47 6.92
C PRO A 83 4.25 -6.78 7.42
N VAL A 84 4.13 -5.64 8.11
CA VAL A 84 5.28 -4.92 8.70
C VAL A 84 5.94 -5.77 9.80
N GLY A 85 5.13 -6.44 10.63
CA GLY A 85 5.63 -7.37 11.65
C GLY A 85 6.41 -8.53 11.05
N VAL A 86 5.85 -9.18 10.02
CA VAL A 86 6.53 -10.28 9.31
C VAL A 86 7.82 -9.78 8.63
N ALA A 87 7.78 -8.64 7.94
CA ALA A 87 8.94 -8.08 7.25
C ALA A 87 10.08 -7.73 8.23
N THR A 88 9.76 -7.12 9.38
CA THR A 88 10.75 -6.77 10.40
C THR A 88 11.37 -8.00 11.08
N LEU A 89 10.56 -9.03 11.37
CA LEU A 89 11.05 -10.31 11.89
C LEU A 89 11.97 -11.01 10.88
N LEU A 90 11.56 -11.07 9.61
CA LEU A 90 12.34 -11.69 8.56
C LEU A 90 13.68 -10.97 8.35
N ARG A 91 13.66 -9.62 8.35
CA ARG A 91 14.87 -8.79 8.27
C ARG A 91 15.82 -9.08 9.44
N ARG A 92 15.31 -9.10 10.68
CA ARG A 92 16.12 -9.40 11.87
C ARG A 92 16.73 -10.80 11.81
N TRP A 93 15.92 -11.79 11.41
CA TRP A 93 16.38 -13.17 11.27
C TRP A 93 17.47 -13.32 10.20
N MET A 94 17.28 -12.71 9.03
CA MET A 94 18.27 -12.75 7.95
C MET A 94 19.58 -12.04 8.32
N LEU A 95 19.50 -10.87 8.98
CA LEU A 95 20.69 -10.17 9.47
C LEU A 95 21.45 -11.01 10.50
N SER A 96 20.74 -11.73 11.37
CA SER A 96 21.37 -12.60 12.38
C SER A 96 22.09 -13.82 11.80
N ARG A 97 21.65 -14.33 10.63
CA ARG A 97 22.23 -15.53 10.01
C ARG A 97 23.28 -15.22 8.95
N SER A 98 23.04 -14.22 8.11
CA SER A 98 23.78 -14.02 6.86
C SER A 98 24.37 -12.62 6.73
N GLY A 99 24.22 -11.77 7.76
CA GLY A 99 24.67 -10.40 7.77
C GLY A 99 24.04 -9.52 6.68
N GLU A 100 24.66 -8.37 6.41
CA GLU A 100 24.19 -7.41 5.42
C GLU A 100 24.26 -7.96 3.98
N ALA A 101 25.26 -8.79 3.68
CA ALA A 101 25.42 -9.40 2.35
C ALA A 101 24.26 -10.34 2.01
N GLY A 102 23.80 -11.16 2.97
CA GLY A 102 22.65 -12.04 2.77
C GLY A 102 21.33 -11.29 2.59
N LEU A 103 21.17 -10.15 3.28
CA LEU A 103 20.00 -9.28 3.09
C LEU A 103 20.00 -8.66 1.69
N GLN A 104 21.16 -8.16 1.23
CA GLN A 104 21.30 -7.56 -0.10
C GLN A 104 20.97 -8.56 -1.22
N LEU A 105 21.47 -9.79 -1.12
CA LEU A 105 21.18 -10.86 -2.09
C LEU A 105 19.69 -11.20 -2.14
N ALA A 106 19.03 -11.24 -0.98
CA ALA A 106 17.60 -11.49 -0.92
C ALA A 106 16.79 -10.35 -1.54
N LEU A 107 17.14 -9.09 -1.25
CA LEU A 107 16.49 -7.93 -1.85
C LEU A 107 16.62 -7.93 -3.38
N THR A 108 17.79 -8.28 -3.92
CA THR A 108 17.97 -8.42 -5.38
C THR A 108 17.12 -9.55 -5.97
N ARG A 109 16.91 -10.65 -5.23
CA ARG A 109 16.06 -11.76 -5.66
C ARG A 109 14.57 -11.41 -5.59
N PHE A 110 14.13 -10.65 -4.59
CA PHE A 110 12.74 -10.27 -4.39
C PHE A 110 12.27 -9.14 -5.31
N GLY A 111 13.17 -8.28 -5.79
CA GLY A 111 12.87 -7.21 -6.75
C GLY A 111 11.99 -7.63 -7.94
N PRO A 112 12.41 -8.61 -8.77
CA PRO A 112 11.62 -9.07 -9.92
C PRO A 112 10.31 -9.76 -9.52
N VAL A 113 10.28 -10.45 -8.36
CA VAL A 113 9.06 -11.08 -7.85
C VAL A 113 8.02 -10.02 -7.50
N SER A 114 8.41 -8.95 -6.81
CA SER A 114 7.52 -7.83 -6.49
C SER A 114 6.93 -7.19 -7.74
N LEU A 115 7.75 -6.99 -8.78
CA LEU A 115 7.29 -6.43 -10.06
C LEU A 115 6.28 -7.36 -10.75
N SER A 116 6.57 -8.66 -10.80
CA SER A 116 5.65 -9.65 -11.37
C SER A 116 4.32 -9.73 -10.62
N ALA A 117 4.34 -9.67 -9.29
CA ALA A 117 3.13 -9.67 -8.46
C ALA A 117 2.28 -8.41 -8.70
N LEU A 118 2.91 -7.24 -8.82
CA LEU A 118 2.22 -5.99 -9.12
C LEU A 118 1.57 -6.03 -10.51
N LEU A 119 2.29 -6.50 -11.53
CA LEU A 119 1.74 -6.66 -12.88
C LEU A 119 0.61 -7.69 -12.92
N LEU A 120 0.75 -8.81 -12.21
CA LEU A 120 -0.31 -9.81 -12.09
C LEU A 120 -1.56 -9.22 -11.44
N THR A 121 -1.40 -8.44 -10.37
CA THR A 121 -2.51 -7.77 -9.67
C THR A 121 -3.21 -6.79 -10.61
N LEU A 122 -2.46 -6.04 -11.42
CA LEU A 122 -3.02 -5.13 -12.43
C LEU A 122 -3.83 -5.89 -13.48
N VAL A 123 -3.29 -6.98 -14.03
CA VAL A 123 -3.99 -7.83 -15.01
C VAL A 123 -5.28 -8.40 -14.42
N LEU A 124 -5.25 -8.89 -13.18
CA LEU A 124 -6.44 -9.42 -12.51
C LEU A 124 -7.48 -8.33 -12.23
N LEU A 125 -7.03 -7.15 -11.77
CA LEU A 125 -7.92 -6.02 -11.49
C LEU A 125 -8.66 -5.59 -12.76
N PHE A 126 -7.95 -5.39 -13.88
CA PHE A 126 -8.59 -5.06 -15.16
C PHE A 126 -9.39 -6.22 -15.75
N GLY A 127 -8.97 -7.47 -15.53
CA GLY A 127 -9.71 -8.65 -15.97
C GLY A 127 -11.07 -8.78 -15.27
N PHE A 128 -11.11 -8.56 -13.96
CA PHE A 128 -12.35 -8.65 -13.18
C PHE A 128 -13.22 -7.38 -13.26
N GLN A 129 -12.62 -6.20 -13.41
CA GLN A 129 -13.36 -4.95 -13.64
C GLN A 129 -13.74 -4.74 -15.11
N GLY A 130 -13.30 -5.60 -16.03
CA GLY A 130 -13.52 -5.47 -17.47
C GLY A 130 -14.99 -5.39 -17.88
N GLN A 131 -15.88 -6.18 -17.25
CA GLN A 131 -17.33 -6.07 -17.51
C GLN A 131 -17.90 -4.72 -17.04
N GLN A 132 -17.50 -4.24 -15.85
CA GLN A 132 -17.94 -2.91 -15.36
C GLN A 132 -17.45 -1.77 -16.27
N ILE A 133 -16.23 -1.87 -16.80
CA ILE A 133 -15.66 -0.90 -17.75
C ILE A 133 -16.45 -0.89 -19.07
N VAL A 134 -16.92 -2.05 -19.55
CA VAL A 134 -17.71 -2.15 -20.78
C VAL A 134 -19.17 -1.71 -20.57
N GLU A 135 -19.75 -1.99 -19.41
CA GLU A 135 -21.14 -1.62 -19.08
C GLU A 135 -21.33 -0.14 -18.73
N GLN A 136 -20.29 0.55 -18.26
CA GLN A 136 -20.31 2.00 -17.97
C GLN A 136 -19.23 2.75 -18.77
N PRO A 137 -19.37 2.87 -20.10
CA PRO A 137 -18.35 3.48 -20.96
C PRO A 137 -18.27 5.01 -20.88
N LEU A 138 -19.24 5.67 -20.22
CA LEU A 138 -19.25 7.10 -19.96
C LEU A 138 -19.46 7.32 -18.46
N VAL A 139 -18.59 8.14 -17.87
CA VAL A 139 -18.89 8.84 -16.61
C VAL A 139 -20.12 9.72 -16.82
#